data_AF-A0A7C2RPN8-F1
#
_entry.id   AF-A0A7C2RPN8-F1
#
_cell.length_a   1.000
_cell.length_b   1.000
_cell.length_c   1.000
_cell.angle_alpha   90.00
_cell.angle_beta   90.00
_cell.angle_gamma   90.00
#
_symmetry.space_group_name_H-M   'P 1'
#
loop_
_entity.id
_entity.type
_entity.pdbx_description
1 polymer ?
#
loop_
_entity_poly.entity_id
_entity_poly.type
_entity_poly.pdbx_seq_one_letter_code
_entity_poly.pdbx_strand_id
1 'polypeptide(L)'
;MAKVALDEVLEDVKALTPDERRKLREVLDMSLEGSPPTSIDSELQQKLLEVGLLSEIRPPVADLESYWGYKPVEVSGKPVSETLIEERR
;
A
#
# COMPACT_ATOMS: atom_id res chain seq x y z
N MET A 1 -6.79 33.82 5.73
CA MET A 1 -6.34 33.48 7.10
C MET A 1 -5.91 32.02 7.25
N ALA A 2 -6.45 31.07 6.46
CA ALA A 2 -6.08 29.65 6.56
C ALA A 2 -4.62 29.28 6.15
N LYS A 3 -4.00 30.04 5.24
CA LYS A 3 -2.65 29.71 4.72
C LYS A 3 -1.53 29.97 5.73
N VAL A 4 -1.62 31.07 6.49
CA VAL A 4 -0.63 31.42 7.53
C VAL A 4 -0.63 30.40 8.66
N ALA A 5 -1.81 29.87 9.02
CA ALA A 5 -1.93 28.84 10.04
C ALA A 5 -1.34 27.48 9.61
N LEU A 6 -1.33 27.17 8.30
CA LEU A 6 -0.76 25.91 7.81
C LEU A 6 0.77 25.91 7.87
N ASP A 7 1.40 27.04 7.54
CA ASP A 7 2.86 27.17 7.55
C ASP A 7 3.42 27.04 8.98
N GLU A 8 2.73 27.59 9.98
CA GLU A 8 3.10 27.43 11.41
C GLU A 8 2.97 25.97 11.87
N VAL A 9 1.86 25.31 11.53
CA VAL A 9 1.65 23.88 11.83
C VAL A 9 2.73 23.01 11.18
N LEU A 10 3.19 23.34 9.97
CA LEU A 10 4.25 22.59 9.30
C LEU A 10 5.61 22.73 10.00
N GLU A 11 5.93 23.90 10.55
CA GLU A 11 7.14 24.09 11.35
C GLU A 11 7.08 23.33 12.68
N ASP A 12 5.91 23.33 13.35
CA ASP A 12 5.71 22.57 14.59
C ASP A 12 5.85 21.05 14.35
N VAL A 13 5.34 20.54 13.23
CA VAL A 13 5.50 19.13 12.85
C VAL A 13 6.97 18.76 12.57
N LYS A 14 7.78 19.67 12.05
CA LYS A 14 9.22 19.45 11.86
C LYS A 14 9.99 19.42 13.18
N ALA A 15 9.49 20.08 14.23
CA ALA A 15 10.10 20.07 15.56
C ALA A 15 9.77 18.81 16.37
N LEU A 16 8.73 18.04 15.99
CA LEU A 16 8.35 16.80 16.66
C LEU A 16 9.43 15.73 16.59
N THR A 17 9.47 14.86 17.60
CA THR A 17 10.32 13.67 17.59
C THR A 17 9.81 12.62 16.60
N PRO A 18 10.64 11.65 16.18
CA PRO A 18 10.21 10.61 15.23
C PRO A 18 8.98 9.81 15.67
N ASP A 19 8.85 9.54 16.98
CA ASP A 19 7.72 8.80 17.52
C ASP A 19 6.43 9.65 17.59
N GLU A 20 6.55 10.94 17.88
CA GLU A 20 5.42 11.88 17.83
C GLU A 20 4.93 12.11 16.41
N ARG A 21 5.85 12.17 15.43
CA ARG A 21 5.48 12.23 14.01
C ARG A 21 4.74 10.96 13.56
N ARG A 22 5.13 9.79 14.06
CA ARG A 22 4.44 8.52 13.75
C ARG A 22 3.01 8.52 14.30
N LYS A 23 2.83 8.95 15.55
CA LYS A 23 1.49 9.11 16.15
C LYS A 23 0.64 10.15 15.42
N LEU A 24 1.23 11.28 15.03
CA LEU A 24 0.54 12.29 14.25
C LEU A 24 0.08 11.75 12.89
N ARG A 25 0.94 10.98 12.21
CA ARG A 25 0.56 10.30 10.96
C ARG A 25 -0.61 9.36 11.15
N GLU A 26 -0.59 8.51 12.18
CA GLU A 26 -1.70 7.59 12.47
C GLU A 26 -3.02 8.35 12.70
N VAL A 27 -3.00 9.45 13.45
CA VAL A 27 -4.19 10.28 13.68
C VAL A 27 -4.67 10.95 12.39
N LEU A 28 -3.75 11.46 11.57
CA LEU A 28 -4.09 12.06 10.27
C LEU A 28 -4.72 11.02 9.33
N ASP A 29 -4.11 9.85 9.22
CA ASP A 29 -4.58 8.74 8.40
C ASP A 29 -5.96 8.25 8.86
N MET A 30 -6.21 8.20 10.17
CA MET A 30 -7.54 7.89 10.73
C MET A 30 -8.57 8.99 10.49
N SER A 31 -8.17 10.26 10.46
CA SER A 31 -9.08 11.38 10.23
C SER A 31 -9.42 11.61 8.76
N LEU A 32 -8.59 11.09 7.85
CA LEU A 32 -8.76 11.17 6.40
C LEU A 32 -9.55 9.98 5.85
N GLU A 33 -10.48 9.41 6.64
CA GLU A 33 -11.40 8.32 6.27
C GLU A 33 -11.94 8.52 4.84
N GLY A 34 -11.33 7.80 3.89
CA GLY A 34 -11.59 7.96 2.46
C GLY A 34 -10.36 7.84 1.56
N SER A 35 -9.14 8.01 2.08
CA SER A 35 -7.93 7.64 1.33
C SER A 35 -7.51 6.22 1.72
N PRO A 36 -7.45 5.25 0.79
CA PRO A 36 -6.83 3.97 1.10
C PRO A 36 -5.38 4.18 1.56
N PRO A 37 -4.78 3.23 2.29
CA PRO A 37 -3.36 3.27 2.68
C PRO A 37 -2.49 3.19 1.42
N THR A 38 -2.36 4.31 0.71
CA THR A 38 -1.69 4.40 -0.59
C THR A 38 -0.19 4.68 -0.42
N SER A 39 0.30 5.10 0.75
CA SER A 39 1.66 5.66 0.83
C SER A 39 2.77 4.61 0.72
N ILE A 40 2.71 3.49 1.45
CA ILE A 40 3.80 2.49 1.44
C ILE A 40 3.70 1.57 0.21
N ASP A 41 2.50 1.11 -0.11
CA ASP A 41 2.31 0.20 -1.24
C ASP A 41 2.41 0.91 -2.60
N SER A 42 2.01 2.19 -2.71
CA SER A 42 2.14 2.90 -3.99
C SER A 42 3.58 3.27 -4.32
N GLU A 43 4.41 3.65 -3.33
CA GLU A 43 5.82 3.95 -3.60
C GLU A 43 6.57 2.70 -4.07
N LEU A 44 6.30 1.56 -3.45
CA LEU A 44 6.86 0.28 -3.88
C LEU A 44 6.37 -0.10 -5.28
N GLN A 45 5.06 -0.02 -5.53
CA GLN A 45 4.49 -0.33 -6.84
C GLN A 45 5.03 0.58 -7.94
N GLN A 46 5.26 1.86 -7.66
CA GLN A 46 5.90 2.79 -8.60
C GLN A 46 7.33 2.35 -8.94
N LYS A 47 8.14 2.03 -7.93
CA LYS A 47 9.50 1.52 -8.16
C LYS A 47 9.50 0.22 -8.98
N LEU A 48 8.55 -0.67 -8.73
CA LEU A 48 8.40 -1.92 -9.47
C LEU A 48 7.96 -1.70 -10.93
N LEU A 49 7.14 -0.68 -11.18
CA LEU A 49 6.76 -0.25 -12.53
C LEU A 49 7.96 0.34 -13.28
N GLU A 50 8.74 1.20 -12.62
CA GLU A 50 9.94 1.84 -13.19
C GLU A 50 10.99 0.83 -13.65
N VAL A 51 11.21 -0.23 -12.88
CA VAL A 51 12.14 -1.31 -13.25
C VAL A 51 11.53 -2.34 -14.22
N GLY A 52 10.27 -2.13 -14.63
CA GLY A 52 9.55 -3.00 -15.58
C GLY A 52 9.14 -4.35 -15.02
N LEU A 53 9.15 -4.53 -13.69
CA LEU A 53 8.68 -5.75 -13.05
C LEU A 53 7.14 -5.81 -13.00
N LEU A 54 6.50 -4.64 -12.87
CA LEU A 54 5.06 -4.48 -13.11
C LEU A 54 4.84 -3.86 -14.49
N SER A 55 3.75 -4.26 -15.16
CA SER A 55 3.30 -3.64 -16.41
C SER A 55 2.43 -2.41 -16.17
N GLU A 56 1.62 -2.43 -15.11
CA GLU A 56 0.70 -1.36 -14.71
C GLU A 56 0.33 -1.48 -13.23
N ILE A 57 -0.13 -0.39 -12.63
CA ILE A 57 -0.70 -0.36 -11.28
C ILE A 57 -2.22 -0.37 -11.42
N ARG A 58 -2.84 -1.52 -11.14
CA ARG A 58 -4.29 -1.66 -11.27
C ARG A 58 -5.02 -0.98 -10.10
N PRO A 59 -6.12 -0.25 -10.36
CA PRO A 59 -6.93 0.30 -9.29
C PRO A 59 -7.55 -0.82 -8.44
N PRO A 60 -7.87 -0.55 -7.17
CA PRO A 60 -8.62 -1.49 -6.35
C PRO A 60 -9.91 -1.90 -7.06
N VAL A 61 -10.27 -3.19 -6.94
CA VAL A 61 -11.54 -3.70 -7.48
C VAL A 61 -12.68 -3.07 -6.69
N ALA A 62 -13.41 -2.16 -7.33
CA ALA A 62 -14.53 -1.45 -6.71
C ALA A 62 -15.82 -2.28 -6.69
N ASP A 63 -16.00 -3.16 -7.68
CA ASP A 63 -17.18 -4.01 -7.80
C ASP A 63 -16.85 -5.48 -7.52
N LEU A 64 -17.31 -5.98 -6.37
CA LEU A 64 -17.18 -7.38 -5.96
C LEU A 64 -18.35 -8.25 -6.45
N GLU A 65 -19.44 -7.67 -6.98
CA GLU A 65 -20.56 -8.44 -7.53
C GLU A 65 -20.11 -9.27 -8.73
N SER A 66 -19.17 -8.75 -9.51
CA SER A 66 -18.49 -9.47 -10.59
C SER A 66 -17.80 -10.79 -10.16
N TYR A 67 -17.54 -10.98 -8.86
CA TYR A 67 -16.89 -12.17 -8.31
C TYR A 67 -17.86 -13.17 -7.65
N TRP A 68 -19.15 -12.88 -7.56
CA TRP A 68 -20.13 -13.72 -6.86
C TRP A 68 -20.25 -15.15 -7.40
N GLY A 69 -19.90 -15.36 -8.67
CA GLY A 69 -19.90 -16.67 -9.34
C GLY A 69 -18.52 -17.33 -9.46
N TYR A 70 -17.47 -16.74 -8.87
CA TYR A 70 -16.12 -17.28 -9.00
C TYR A 70 -16.01 -18.66 -8.37
N LYS A 71 -15.60 -19.64 -9.19
CA LYS A 71 -15.28 -21.00 -8.73
C LYS A 71 -13.76 -21.15 -8.73
N PRO A 72 -13.12 -21.23 -7.55
CA PRO A 72 -11.70 -21.51 -7.47
C PRO A 72 -11.37 -22.80 -8.22
N VAL A 73 -10.28 -22.80 -8.97
CA VAL A 73 -9.77 -24.01 -9.60
C VAL A 73 -9.01 -24.80 -8.53
N GLU A 74 -9.41 -26.05 -8.32
CA GLU A 74 -8.65 -26.96 -7.47
C GLU A 74 -7.33 -27.31 -8.16
N VAL A 75 -6.23 -26.93 -7.53
CA VAL A 75 -4.88 -27.26 -8.00
C VAL A 75 -4.37 -28.48 -7.24
N SER A 76 -3.97 -29.51 -7.97
CA SER A 76 -3.39 -30.73 -7.43
C SER A 76 -1.87 -30.75 -7.58
N GLY A 77 -1.16 -31.28 -6.58
CA GLY A 77 0.29 -31.45 -6.60
C GLY A 77 1.04 -30.47 -5.70
N LYS A 78 2.38 -30.54 -5.74
CA LYS A 78 3.25 -29.63 -4.98
C LYS A 78 3.48 -28.32 -5.75
N PRO A 79 3.59 -27.18 -5.06
CA PRO A 79 3.99 -25.92 -5.69
C PRO A 79 5.36 -26.06 -6.36
N VAL A 80 5.48 -25.52 -7.59
CA VAL A 80 6.75 -25.47 -8.32
C VAL A 80 7.85 -24.78 -7.49
N SER A 81 7.48 -23.76 -6.70
CA SER A 81 8.41 -23.09 -5.79
C SER A 81 9.02 -24.04 -4.76
N GLU A 82 8.24 -24.96 -4.21
CA GLU A 82 8.72 -25.97 -3.25
C GLU A 82 9.65 -26.96 -3.94
N THR A 83 9.25 -27.46 -5.12
CA THR A 83 10.07 -28.39 -5.93
C THR A 83 11.42 -27.76 -6.32
N LEU A 84 11.43 -26.50 -6.75
CA LEU A 84 12.67 -25.79 -7.11
C LEU A 84 13.62 -25.58 -5.93
N ILE A 85 13.09 -25.48 -4.70
CA ILE A 85 13.90 -25.36 -3.48
C ILE A 85 14.50 -26.71 -3.10
N GLU A 86 13.71 -27.80 -3.20
CA GLU A 86 14.16 -29.16 -2.92
C GLU A 86 15.30 -29.59 -3.87
N GLU A 87 15.17 -29.31 -5.17
CA GLU A 87 16.17 -29.71 -6.19
C GLU A 87 17.49 -28.91 -6.14
N ARG A 88 17.49 -27.74 -5.49
CA ARG A 88 18.65 -26.84 -5.42
C ARG A 88 19.41 -26.89 -4.09
N ARG A 89 19.01 -27.77 -3.18
CA ARG A 89 19.75 -28.08 -1.94
C ARG A 89 20.64 -29.29 -2.13
#